data_AF-A0A7G6WIA0-F1
#
_entry.id   AF-A0A7G6WIA0-F1
#
_cell.length_a   1.000
_cell.length_b   1.000
_cell.length_c   1.000
_cell.angle_alpha   90.00
_cell.angle_beta   90.00
_cell.angle_gamma   90.00
#
_symmetry.space_group_name_H-M   'P 1'
#
loop_
_entity.id
_entity.type
_entity.pdbx_description
1 polymer ?
#
loop_
_entity_poly.entity_id
_entity_poly.type
_entity_poly.pdbx_seq_one_letter_code
_entity_poly.pdbx_strand_id
1 'polypeptide(L)'
;MQTFLPYPDFRQSAAALDTARLGKQRVEALQTLRALVIPEYGWLDHPAVRMWMGHVPALTMYGLAMVDEWTSRGHEDNTRANITEFAPQAAHPDYAARIPLPEWLGNPDFHLSHRAKLLRKEPKFYKTVFPDADLDLDFIWPEPKHEFYPAEPEGDILWILRDPHTEIDPQTLDTVALPPIRRGGAAAPAAPEDGYSPVYVDDGSRRPSKQPRKLPPKQLVKKPTRKRQAQEEAFATLPGKTTVAVSFEDGTKFAVGQVLGRPITLDDGRFGRTFSVTEVIDRAAFDYPALLQDPRVFFPVPAP
;
A
#
# COMPACT_ATOMS: atom_id res chain seq x y z
N MET A 1 8.50 1.50 -8.85
CA MET A 1 7.39 0.56 -9.12
C MET A 1 7.61 -0.02 -10.50
N GLN A 2 7.92 -1.30 -10.64
CA GLN A 2 7.95 -2.01 -11.93
C GLN A 2 7.35 -3.39 -11.71
N THR A 3 6.78 -3.98 -12.76
CA THR A 3 6.41 -5.39 -12.80
C THR A 3 7.22 -6.11 -13.86
N PHE A 4 7.62 -7.35 -13.60
CA PHE A 4 8.47 -8.14 -14.49
C PHE A 4 7.77 -9.44 -14.87
N LEU A 5 7.43 -9.57 -16.16
CA LEU A 5 6.70 -10.69 -16.74
C LEU A 5 7.46 -11.23 -17.96
N PRO A 6 8.64 -11.85 -17.77
CA PRO A 6 9.39 -12.45 -18.88
C PRO A 6 8.68 -13.66 -19.51
N TYR A 7 7.60 -14.17 -18.92
CA TYR A 7 6.82 -15.31 -19.38
C TYR A 7 5.31 -15.05 -19.25
N PRO A 8 4.46 -15.76 -20.04
CA PRO A 8 3.01 -15.64 -19.95
C PRO A 8 2.41 -16.26 -18.68
N ASP A 9 3.23 -16.98 -17.90
CA ASP A 9 2.85 -17.57 -16.62
C ASP A 9 3.52 -16.80 -15.46
N PHE A 10 2.74 -16.50 -14.42
CA PHE A 10 3.22 -15.73 -13.26
C PHE A 10 4.25 -16.51 -12.42
N ARG A 11 4.08 -17.84 -12.27
CA ARG A 11 5.02 -18.67 -11.50
C ARG A 11 6.34 -18.81 -12.24
N GLN A 12 6.28 -19.04 -13.54
CA GLN A 12 7.46 -19.08 -14.42
C GLN A 12 8.18 -17.73 -14.42
N SER A 13 7.43 -16.63 -14.46
CA SER A 13 8.00 -15.28 -14.34
C SER A 13 8.71 -15.08 -13.01
N ALA A 14 8.12 -15.49 -11.89
CA ALA A 14 8.73 -15.38 -10.57
C ALA A 14 10.02 -16.21 -10.44
N ALA A 15 9.98 -17.48 -10.88
CA ALA A 15 11.11 -18.39 -10.85
C ALA A 15 12.33 -17.86 -11.62
N ALA A 16 12.09 -17.11 -12.70
CA ALA A 16 13.15 -16.55 -13.54
C ALA A 16 13.87 -15.34 -12.94
N LEU A 17 13.35 -14.72 -11.88
CA LEU A 17 13.94 -13.53 -11.27
C LEU A 17 15.09 -13.88 -10.33
N ASP A 18 16.14 -13.05 -10.32
CA ASP A 18 17.11 -13.04 -9.23
C ASP A 18 16.46 -12.58 -7.93
N THR A 19 17.04 -12.99 -6.80
CA THR A 19 16.51 -12.75 -5.45
C THR A 19 16.22 -11.27 -5.18
N ALA A 20 17.06 -10.35 -5.65
CA ALA A 20 16.87 -8.92 -5.36
C ALA A 20 15.62 -8.36 -6.07
N ARG A 21 15.41 -8.70 -7.35
CA ARG A 21 14.18 -8.28 -8.05
C ARG A 21 12.95 -9.03 -7.54
N LEU A 22 13.05 -10.33 -7.27
CA LEU A 22 11.93 -11.10 -6.71
C LEU A 22 11.42 -10.50 -5.39
N GLY A 23 12.33 -10.20 -4.45
CA GLY A 23 11.97 -9.58 -3.18
C GLY A 23 11.29 -8.22 -3.38
N LYS A 24 11.77 -7.43 -4.33
CA LYS A 24 11.16 -6.14 -4.69
C LYS A 24 9.79 -6.29 -5.37
N GLN A 25 9.58 -7.33 -6.18
CA GLN A 25 8.32 -7.55 -6.90
C GLN A 25 7.13 -7.79 -5.97
N ARG A 26 7.32 -8.44 -4.82
CA ARG A 26 6.27 -8.58 -3.80
C ARG A 26 5.77 -7.21 -3.30
N VAL A 27 6.70 -6.34 -2.93
CA VAL A 27 6.41 -4.99 -2.43
C VAL A 27 5.83 -4.10 -3.53
N GLU A 28 6.41 -4.12 -4.73
CA GLU A 28 5.90 -3.30 -5.84
C GLU A 28 4.53 -3.76 -6.34
N ALA A 29 4.21 -5.06 -6.29
CA ALA A 29 2.87 -5.57 -6.55
C ALA A 29 1.85 -5.04 -5.54
N LEU A 30 2.16 -5.11 -4.24
CA LEU A 30 1.32 -4.57 -3.17
C LEU A 30 1.10 -3.05 -3.32
N GLN A 31 2.15 -2.30 -3.65
CA GLN A 31 2.03 -0.86 -3.90
C GLN A 31 1.17 -0.55 -5.14
N THR A 32 1.26 -1.38 -6.18
CA THR A 32 0.43 -1.23 -7.38
C THR A 32 -1.04 -1.52 -7.05
N LEU A 33 -1.32 -2.58 -6.27
CA LEU A 33 -2.67 -2.89 -5.77
C LEU A 33 -3.26 -1.73 -4.96
N ARG A 34 -2.49 -1.18 -4.03
CA ARG A 34 -2.89 0.00 -3.24
C ARG A 34 -3.18 1.19 -4.15
N ALA A 35 -2.36 1.47 -5.16
CA ALA A 35 -2.60 2.56 -6.10
C ALA A 35 -3.87 2.36 -6.94
N LEU A 36 -4.21 1.11 -7.29
CA LEU A 36 -5.40 0.80 -8.08
C LEU A 36 -6.72 0.85 -7.30
N VAL A 37 -6.67 0.84 -5.97
CA VAL A 37 -7.85 0.63 -5.12
C VAL A 37 -8.04 1.73 -4.07
N ILE A 38 -6.96 2.28 -3.51
CA ILE A 38 -7.03 3.24 -2.41
C ILE A 38 -7.03 4.67 -2.97
N PRO A 39 -8.05 5.49 -2.65
CA PRO A 39 -8.11 6.89 -3.05
C PRO A 39 -6.85 7.67 -2.69
N GLU A 40 -6.41 8.50 -3.62
CA GLU A 40 -5.22 9.34 -3.49
C GLU A 40 -3.89 8.62 -3.17
N TYR A 41 -3.82 7.29 -3.27
CA TYR A 41 -2.60 6.53 -3.02
C TYR A 41 -1.68 6.49 -4.24
N GLY A 42 -0.38 6.71 -4.00
CA GLY A 42 0.65 6.50 -5.01
C GLY A 42 0.60 7.48 -6.19
N TRP A 43 1.21 7.06 -7.31
CA TRP A 43 1.22 7.81 -8.57
C TRP A 43 0.43 7.04 -9.62
N LEU A 44 -0.80 7.50 -9.89
CA LEU A 44 -1.76 6.80 -10.75
C LEU A 44 -1.35 6.79 -12.23
N ASP A 45 -0.62 7.80 -12.69
CA ASP A 45 -0.14 7.86 -14.08
C ASP A 45 1.14 7.05 -14.31
N HIS A 46 1.63 6.33 -13.30
CA HIS A 46 2.77 5.46 -13.47
C HIS A 46 2.44 4.34 -14.49
N PRO A 47 3.28 4.08 -15.51
CA PRO A 47 2.96 3.13 -16.58
C PRO A 47 2.57 1.72 -16.09
N ALA A 48 3.26 1.21 -15.06
CA ALA A 48 2.88 -0.06 -14.43
C ALA A 48 1.50 -0.03 -13.75
N VAL A 49 1.10 1.07 -13.12
CA VAL A 49 -0.24 1.20 -12.51
C VAL A 49 -1.29 1.23 -13.62
N ARG A 50 -1.08 2.08 -14.64
CA ARG A 50 -1.94 2.17 -15.83
C ARG A 50 -2.13 0.81 -16.49
N MET A 51 -1.06 0.06 -16.76
CA MET A 51 -1.11 -1.28 -17.38
C MET A 51 -2.01 -2.28 -16.63
N TRP A 52 -2.10 -2.17 -15.30
CA TRP A 52 -2.87 -3.07 -14.45
C TRP A 52 -4.29 -2.57 -14.12
N MET A 53 -4.70 -1.39 -14.62
CA MET A 53 -6.06 -0.88 -14.38
C MET A 53 -7.11 -1.86 -14.92
N GLY A 54 -8.13 -2.14 -14.10
CA GLY A 54 -9.17 -3.14 -14.40
C GLY A 54 -8.78 -4.59 -14.12
N HIS A 55 -7.55 -4.86 -13.66
CA HIS A 55 -7.01 -6.21 -13.48
C HIS A 55 -6.53 -6.51 -12.05
N VAL A 56 -7.17 -5.93 -11.03
CA VAL A 56 -6.82 -6.12 -9.60
C VAL A 56 -6.69 -7.61 -9.23
N PRO A 57 -7.64 -8.51 -9.56
CA PRO A 57 -7.48 -9.92 -9.20
C PRO A 57 -6.30 -10.62 -9.89
N ALA A 58 -6.00 -10.27 -11.15
CA ALA A 58 -4.85 -10.84 -11.86
C ALA A 58 -3.51 -10.32 -11.29
N LEU A 59 -3.46 -9.05 -10.89
CA LEU A 59 -2.29 -8.50 -10.18
C LEU A 59 -2.11 -9.13 -8.79
N THR A 60 -3.20 -9.46 -8.10
CA THR A 60 -3.14 -10.25 -6.86
C THR A 60 -2.53 -11.63 -7.12
N MET A 61 -2.95 -12.35 -8.18
CA MET A 61 -2.32 -13.63 -8.56
C MET A 61 -0.83 -13.47 -8.85
N TYR A 62 -0.43 -12.41 -9.56
CA TYR A 62 0.97 -12.09 -9.81
C TYR A 62 1.75 -11.88 -8.51
N GLY A 63 1.23 -11.05 -7.59
CA GLY A 63 1.84 -10.80 -6.30
C GLY A 63 2.00 -12.07 -5.48
N LEU A 64 0.96 -12.92 -5.42
CA LEU A 64 1.01 -14.20 -4.73
C LEU A 64 2.03 -15.17 -5.34
N ALA A 65 2.18 -15.20 -6.68
CA ALA A 65 3.22 -16.01 -7.32
C ALA A 65 4.64 -15.56 -6.94
N MET A 66 4.87 -14.25 -6.81
CA MET A 66 6.15 -13.70 -6.33
C MET A 66 6.40 -14.06 -4.87
N VAL A 67 5.36 -14.07 -4.04
CA VAL A 67 5.45 -14.52 -2.64
C VAL A 67 5.72 -16.01 -2.54
N ASP A 68 4.98 -16.84 -3.28
CA ASP A 68 5.17 -18.30 -3.32
C ASP A 68 6.65 -18.61 -3.63
N GLU A 69 7.20 -18.04 -4.71
CA GLU A 69 8.59 -18.25 -5.11
C GLU A 69 9.57 -17.74 -4.04
N TRP A 70 9.35 -16.55 -3.48
CA TRP A 70 10.21 -15.96 -2.45
C TRP A 70 10.29 -16.85 -1.20
N THR A 71 9.14 -17.33 -0.73
CA THR A 71 9.06 -18.21 0.44
C THR A 71 9.64 -19.59 0.15
N SER A 72 9.47 -20.12 -1.07
CA SER A 72 10.07 -21.39 -1.49
C SER A 72 11.61 -21.35 -1.47
N ARG A 73 12.21 -20.17 -1.65
CA ARG A 73 13.66 -19.93 -1.52
C ARG A 73 14.14 -19.80 -0.06
N GLY A 74 13.26 -19.96 0.91
CA GLY A 74 13.58 -19.92 2.35
C GLY A 74 13.62 -18.51 2.95
N HIS A 75 13.01 -17.52 2.29
CA HIS A 75 12.93 -16.17 2.81
C HIS A 75 11.59 -15.89 3.51
N GLU A 76 11.62 -15.07 4.56
CA GLU A 76 10.42 -14.62 5.27
C GLU A 76 9.60 -13.62 4.45
N ASP A 77 8.27 -13.71 4.54
CA ASP A 77 7.34 -12.81 3.87
C ASP A 77 6.35 -12.18 4.86
N ASN A 78 6.06 -10.90 4.66
CA ASN A 78 5.08 -10.11 5.38
C ASN A 78 4.03 -9.47 4.46
N THR A 79 4.04 -9.80 3.16
CA THR A 79 3.18 -9.15 2.16
C THR A 79 1.96 -9.98 1.76
N ARG A 80 1.99 -11.31 1.92
CA ARG A 80 0.92 -12.23 1.49
C ARG A 80 -0.45 -11.81 1.97
N ALA A 81 -0.60 -11.57 3.28
CA ALA A 81 -1.89 -11.24 3.87
C ALA A 81 -2.44 -9.95 3.24
N ASN A 82 -1.61 -8.91 3.17
CA ASN A 82 -1.98 -7.63 2.55
C ASN A 82 -2.33 -7.76 1.06
N ILE A 83 -1.59 -8.55 0.28
CA ILE A 83 -1.85 -8.79 -1.14
C ILE A 83 -3.20 -9.53 -1.33
N THR A 84 -3.47 -10.51 -0.47
CA THR A 84 -4.67 -11.36 -0.57
C THR A 84 -5.96 -10.57 -0.35
N GLU A 85 -5.95 -9.57 0.55
CA GLU A 85 -7.14 -8.75 0.84
C GLU A 85 -7.73 -8.04 -0.40
N PHE A 86 -6.91 -7.71 -1.40
CA PHE A 86 -7.39 -7.02 -2.61
C PHE A 86 -8.26 -7.89 -3.51
N ALA A 87 -8.06 -9.20 -3.49
CA ALA A 87 -8.86 -10.17 -4.24
C ALA A 87 -8.71 -11.58 -3.63
N PRO A 88 -9.43 -11.89 -2.54
CA PRO A 88 -9.32 -13.19 -1.86
C PRO A 88 -9.58 -14.38 -2.79
N GLN A 89 -10.45 -14.20 -3.78
CA GLN A 89 -10.75 -15.20 -4.81
C GLN A 89 -9.53 -15.59 -5.66
N ALA A 90 -8.51 -14.73 -5.78
CA ALA A 90 -7.27 -15.03 -6.48
C ALA A 90 -6.39 -16.05 -5.74
N ALA A 91 -6.58 -16.21 -4.43
CA ALA A 91 -5.87 -17.21 -3.64
C ALA A 91 -6.57 -18.58 -3.63
N HIS A 92 -7.82 -18.67 -4.12
CA HIS A 92 -8.60 -19.90 -4.13
C HIS A 92 -8.50 -20.61 -5.50
N PRO A 93 -8.01 -21.86 -5.58
CA PRO A 93 -7.74 -22.54 -6.86
C PRO A 93 -8.92 -22.53 -7.85
N ASP A 94 -10.13 -22.85 -7.39
CA ASP A 94 -11.32 -22.94 -8.24
C ASP A 94 -11.77 -21.59 -8.83
N TYR A 95 -11.50 -20.48 -8.11
CA TYR A 95 -11.86 -19.15 -8.57
C TYR A 95 -10.75 -18.51 -9.39
N ALA A 96 -9.48 -18.78 -9.05
CA ALA A 96 -8.32 -18.27 -9.76
C ALA A 96 -8.36 -18.61 -11.26
N ALA A 97 -8.80 -19.83 -11.61
CA ALA A 97 -8.93 -20.25 -13.01
C ALA A 97 -10.01 -19.48 -13.82
N ARG A 98 -10.93 -18.79 -13.14
CA ARG A 98 -12.00 -18.00 -13.76
C ARG A 98 -11.69 -16.51 -13.83
N ILE A 99 -10.56 -16.06 -13.27
CA ILE A 99 -10.16 -14.66 -13.29
C ILE A 99 -9.76 -14.26 -14.72
N PRO A 100 -10.38 -13.22 -15.31
CA PRO A 100 -9.95 -12.69 -16.60
C PRO A 100 -8.52 -12.15 -16.52
N LEU A 101 -7.64 -12.67 -17.37
CA LEU A 101 -6.26 -12.20 -17.48
C LEU A 101 -6.17 -11.01 -18.46
N PRO A 102 -5.21 -10.10 -18.26
CA PRO A 102 -4.97 -9.01 -19.20
C PRO A 102 -4.62 -9.52 -20.60
N GLU A 103 -5.08 -8.84 -21.65
CA GLU A 103 -4.88 -9.27 -23.05
C GLU A 103 -3.42 -9.27 -23.50
N TRP A 104 -2.58 -8.46 -22.84
CA TRP A 104 -1.14 -8.42 -23.08
C TRP A 104 -0.40 -9.61 -22.46
N LEU A 105 -1.00 -10.35 -21.53
CA LEU A 105 -0.41 -11.56 -20.95
C LEU A 105 -0.54 -12.69 -21.99
N GLY A 106 0.59 -13.14 -22.53
CA GLY A 106 0.63 -14.03 -23.70
C GLY A 106 1.19 -13.37 -24.96
N ASN A 107 1.30 -12.03 -25.00
CA ASN A 107 1.90 -11.33 -26.13
C ASN A 107 3.42 -11.54 -26.14
N PRO A 108 4.01 -12.13 -27.21
CA PRO A 108 5.44 -12.40 -27.27
C PRO A 108 6.31 -11.15 -27.13
N ASP A 109 5.96 -10.04 -27.79
CA ASP A 109 6.75 -8.81 -27.79
C ASP A 109 6.81 -8.18 -26.40
N PHE A 110 5.68 -8.23 -25.69
CA PHE A 110 5.61 -7.83 -24.29
C PHE A 110 6.61 -8.63 -23.45
N HIS A 111 6.55 -9.97 -23.49
CA HIS A 111 7.44 -10.81 -22.69
C HIS A 111 8.92 -10.63 -23.06
N LEU A 112 9.24 -10.49 -24.35
CA LEU A 112 10.60 -10.23 -24.82
C LEU A 112 11.13 -8.89 -24.32
N SER A 113 10.31 -7.83 -24.33
CA SER A 113 10.70 -6.52 -23.78
C SER A 113 11.03 -6.58 -22.28
N HIS A 114 10.30 -7.39 -21.51
CA HIS A 114 10.56 -7.60 -20.08
C HIS A 114 11.87 -8.37 -19.85
N ARG A 115 12.18 -9.38 -20.70
CA ARG A 115 13.48 -10.08 -20.67
C ARG A 115 14.63 -9.13 -20.98
N ALA A 116 14.49 -8.31 -22.03
CA ALA A 116 15.47 -7.29 -22.39
C ALA A 116 15.69 -6.30 -21.25
N LYS A 117 14.62 -5.86 -20.58
CA LYS A 117 14.72 -4.96 -19.42
C LYS A 117 15.47 -5.60 -18.24
N LEU A 118 15.17 -6.85 -17.92
CA LEU A 118 15.86 -7.60 -16.87
C LEU A 118 17.35 -7.78 -17.20
N LEU A 119 17.66 -8.14 -18.44
CA LEU A 119 19.04 -8.27 -18.91
C LEU A 119 19.84 -6.98 -18.76
N ARG A 120 19.27 -5.83 -19.12
CA ARG A 120 19.90 -4.52 -18.89
C ARG A 120 20.10 -4.20 -17.40
N LYS A 121 19.19 -4.67 -16.54
CA LYS A 121 19.26 -4.44 -15.09
C LYS A 121 20.32 -5.28 -14.40
N GLU A 122 20.56 -6.51 -14.85
CA GLU A 122 21.50 -7.43 -14.19
C GLU A 122 22.12 -8.42 -15.19
N PRO A 123 23.04 -7.95 -16.06
CA PRO A 123 23.50 -8.71 -17.22
C PRO A 123 24.10 -10.07 -16.89
N LYS A 124 24.85 -10.17 -15.77
CA LYS A 124 25.53 -11.40 -15.38
C LYS A 124 24.57 -12.55 -15.07
N PHE A 125 23.45 -12.23 -14.44
CA PHE A 125 22.44 -13.23 -14.07
C PHE A 125 21.59 -13.59 -15.28
N TYR A 126 21.01 -12.58 -15.93
CA TYR A 126 20.01 -12.79 -16.98
C TYR A 126 20.59 -13.23 -18.32
N LYS A 127 21.89 -13.09 -18.58
CA LYS A 127 22.51 -13.66 -19.79
C LYS A 127 22.41 -15.19 -19.81
N THR A 128 22.44 -15.83 -18.64
CA THR A 128 22.26 -17.28 -18.52
C THR A 128 20.78 -17.67 -18.60
N VAL A 129 19.88 -16.85 -18.05
CA VAL A 129 18.43 -17.12 -18.03
C VAL A 129 17.77 -16.83 -19.38
N PHE A 130 18.21 -15.79 -20.08
CA PHE A 130 17.70 -15.33 -21.37
C PHE A 130 18.84 -15.16 -22.38
N PRO A 131 19.46 -16.26 -22.85
CA PRO A 131 20.59 -16.20 -23.78
C PRO A 131 20.23 -15.52 -25.10
N ASP A 132 18.96 -15.60 -25.51
CA ASP A 132 18.45 -15.08 -26.77
C ASP A 132 17.76 -13.70 -26.63
N ALA A 133 17.90 -13.02 -25.48
CA ALA A 133 17.27 -11.72 -25.29
C ALA A 133 17.95 -10.61 -26.09
N ASP A 134 17.15 -9.90 -26.88
CA ASP A 134 17.57 -8.74 -27.64
C ASP A 134 17.63 -7.47 -26.76
N LEU A 135 18.82 -6.87 -26.66
CA LEU A 135 19.08 -5.67 -25.86
C LEU A 135 18.62 -4.37 -26.51
N ASP A 136 18.14 -4.40 -27.75
CA ASP A 136 17.67 -3.22 -28.47
C ASP A 136 16.14 -3.03 -28.33
N LEU A 137 15.42 -4.00 -27.77
CA LEU A 137 13.97 -3.92 -27.56
C LEU A 137 13.58 -2.89 -26.50
N ASP A 138 12.76 -1.91 -26.87
CA ASP A 138 12.17 -0.96 -25.93
C ASP A 138 11.30 -1.68 -24.89
N PHE A 139 11.24 -1.11 -23.68
CA PHE A 139 10.44 -1.68 -22.60
C PHE A 139 8.97 -1.30 -22.76
N ILE A 140 8.12 -2.30 -23.03
CA ILE A 140 6.72 -2.09 -23.38
C ILE A 140 5.86 -1.95 -22.12
N TRP A 141 5.03 -0.92 -22.09
CA TRP A 141 3.94 -0.74 -21.13
C TRP A 141 2.62 -0.63 -21.89
N PRO A 142 1.78 -1.68 -21.89
CA PRO A 142 0.42 -1.62 -22.42
C PRO A 142 -0.39 -0.50 -21.75
N GLU A 143 -1.12 0.26 -22.56
CA GLU A 143 -2.07 1.25 -22.06
C GLU A 143 -3.36 0.54 -21.60
N PRO A 144 -4.05 1.07 -20.57
CA PRO A 144 -5.29 0.50 -20.10
C PRO A 144 -6.39 0.66 -21.15
N LYS A 145 -7.24 -0.37 -21.25
CA LYS A 145 -8.46 -0.29 -22.06
C LYS A 145 -9.43 0.79 -21.55
N HIS A 146 -9.48 0.95 -20.23
CA HIS A 146 -10.30 1.96 -19.54
C HIS A 146 -9.51 2.50 -18.35
N GLU A 147 -9.56 3.82 -18.17
CA GLU A 147 -8.95 4.46 -17.01
C GLU A 147 -9.91 4.38 -15.82
N PHE A 148 -9.42 3.81 -14.71
CA PHE A 148 -10.15 3.70 -13.46
C PHE A 148 -9.39 4.45 -12.38
N TYR A 149 -10.03 5.48 -11.82
CA TYR A 149 -9.46 6.27 -10.74
C TYR A 149 -10.20 5.95 -9.43
N PRO A 150 -9.50 5.48 -8.38
CA PRO A 150 -10.12 5.25 -7.09
C PRO A 150 -10.72 6.55 -6.54
N ALA A 151 -11.99 6.48 -6.14
CA ALA A 151 -12.73 7.57 -5.55
C ALA A 151 -13.07 7.25 -4.10
N GLU A 152 -13.27 8.29 -3.29
CA GLU A 152 -13.82 8.10 -1.95
C GLU A 152 -15.18 7.40 -2.02
N PRO A 153 -15.52 6.55 -1.04
CA PRO A 153 -16.82 5.89 -1.00
C PRO A 153 -17.95 6.92 -0.88
N GLU A 154 -19.05 6.64 -1.58
CA GLU A 154 -20.30 7.39 -1.50
C GLU A 154 -21.34 6.65 -0.66
N GLY A 155 -22.32 7.36 -0.10
CA GLY A 155 -23.42 6.77 0.68
C GLY A 155 -23.08 6.60 2.15
N ASP A 156 -23.41 5.42 2.70
CA ASP A 156 -23.20 5.09 4.11
C ASP A 156 -21.71 4.79 4.36
N ILE A 157 -21.03 5.77 4.96
CA ILE A 157 -19.59 5.71 5.24
C ILE A 157 -19.31 5.57 6.73
N LEU A 158 -18.23 4.86 7.04
CA LEU A 158 -17.61 4.80 8.35
C LEU A 158 -16.26 5.52 8.29
N TRP A 159 -16.06 6.50 9.16
CA TRP A 159 -14.79 7.20 9.26
C TRP A 159 -13.79 6.38 10.08
N ILE A 160 -12.66 6.02 9.49
CA ILE A 160 -11.57 5.35 10.19
C ILE A 160 -10.64 6.39 10.79
N LEU A 161 -10.36 6.27 12.09
CA LEU A 161 -9.32 7.01 12.78
C LEU A 161 -8.20 6.06 13.19
N ARG A 162 -7.01 6.26 12.63
CA ARG A 162 -5.79 5.61 13.11
C ARG A 162 -5.21 6.41 14.27
N ASP A 163 -5.48 6.00 15.49
CA ASP A 163 -4.80 6.50 16.68
C ASP A 163 -4.09 5.33 17.37
N PRO A 164 -2.75 5.33 17.48
CA PRO A 164 -2.04 4.25 18.14
C PRO A 164 -2.31 4.28 19.65
N HIS A 165 -3.35 3.57 20.07
CA HIS A 165 -3.62 3.22 21.45
C HIS A 165 -3.00 1.85 21.74
N THR A 166 -1.95 1.79 22.56
CA THR A 166 -1.29 0.52 22.91
C THR A 166 -1.73 -0.04 24.26
N GLU A 167 -2.29 0.80 25.13
CA GLU A 167 -2.56 0.45 26.54
C GLU A 167 -4.03 0.68 26.95
N ILE A 168 -4.87 1.18 26.03
CA ILE A 168 -6.27 1.49 26.31
C ILE A 168 -7.14 0.35 25.82
N ASP A 169 -8.07 -0.10 26.68
CA ASP A 169 -9.12 -1.04 26.28
C ASP A 169 -10.04 -0.36 25.27
N PRO A 170 -10.23 -0.93 24.06
CA PRO A 170 -11.12 -0.40 23.04
C PRO A 170 -12.51 0.01 23.54
N GLN A 171 -13.08 -0.69 24.53
CA GLN A 171 -14.42 -0.39 25.06
C GLN A 171 -14.47 0.83 25.98
N THR A 172 -13.33 1.24 26.52
CA THR A 172 -13.23 2.33 27.51
C THR A 172 -12.93 3.68 26.88
N LEU A 173 -12.77 3.74 25.55
CA LEU A 173 -12.41 4.97 24.84
C LEU A 173 -13.54 6.01 24.91
N ASP A 174 -13.26 7.14 25.57
CA ASP A 174 -14.23 8.21 25.81
C ASP A 174 -13.92 9.51 25.04
N THR A 175 -12.75 9.55 24.39
CA THR A 175 -12.25 10.70 23.64
C THR A 175 -11.43 10.24 22.44
N VAL A 176 -11.45 11.03 21.38
CA VAL A 176 -10.69 10.79 20.15
C VAL A 176 -10.02 12.07 19.68
N ALA A 177 -8.80 11.94 19.16
CA ALA A 177 -8.08 13.04 18.50
C ALA A 177 -7.24 12.48 17.37
N LEU A 178 -6.90 13.34 16.41
CA LEU A 178 -5.88 12.97 15.43
C LEU A 178 -4.54 12.80 16.15
N PRO A 179 -3.77 11.73 15.88
CA PRO A 179 -2.42 11.58 16.41
C PRO A 179 -1.55 12.78 16.00
N PRO A 180 -0.57 13.16 16.84
CA PRO A 180 0.37 14.20 16.49
C PRO A 180 1.14 13.82 15.23
N ILE A 181 1.59 14.83 14.49
CA ILE A 181 2.47 14.62 13.35
C ILE A 181 3.82 14.10 13.88
N ARG A 182 3.98 12.77 13.94
CA ARG A 182 5.25 12.15 14.37
C ARG A 182 6.36 12.57 13.40
N ARG A 183 7.44 13.14 13.92
CA ARG A 183 8.69 13.34 13.16
C ARG A 183 9.15 11.96 12.70
N GLY A 184 9.31 11.74 11.40
CA GLY A 184 9.69 10.45 10.81
C GLY A 184 11.07 9.94 11.26
N GLY A 185 11.15 9.47 12.50
CA GLY A 185 12.40 9.02 13.12
C GLY A 185 12.25 8.30 14.47
N ALA A 186 11.04 8.07 14.97
CA ALA A 186 10.79 7.14 16.08
C ALA A 186 9.80 6.10 15.59
N ALA A 187 10.23 4.84 15.60
CA ALA A 187 9.45 3.68 15.18
C ALA A 187 8.04 3.76 15.77
N ALA A 188 7.05 3.72 14.89
CA ALA A 188 5.75 3.21 15.29
C ALA A 188 5.95 1.78 15.81
N PRO A 189 5.17 1.30 16.80
CA PRO A 189 5.02 -0.14 16.93
C PRO A 189 4.63 -0.68 15.56
N ALA A 190 5.33 -1.73 15.15
CA ALA A 190 5.43 -2.14 13.77
C ALA A 190 4.06 -2.57 13.21
N ALA A 191 3.45 -1.70 12.39
CA ALA A 191 2.81 -2.22 11.18
C ALA A 191 3.81 -3.17 10.50
N PRO A 192 3.37 -4.31 9.92
CA PRO A 192 4.29 -5.28 9.31
C PRO A 192 5.28 -4.49 8.46
N GLU A 193 6.57 -4.71 8.72
CA GLU A 193 7.68 -3.89 8.26
C GLU A 193 7.72 -3.84 6.71
N ASP A 194 6.80 -3.10 6.09
CA ASP A 194 6.77 -2.72 4.69
C ASP A 194 7.82 -1.61 4.58
N GLY A 195 9.09 -2.03 4.49
CA GLY A 195 10.28 -1.18 4.53
C GLY A 195 10.34 -0.13 3.41
N TYR A 196 9.49 0.89 3.46
CA TYR A 196 9.59 2.05 2.58
C TYR A 196 8.96 3.31 3.17
N SER A 197 9.82 4.27 3.51
CA SER A 197 9.48 5.69 3.53
C SER A 197 9.64 6.22 2.09
N PRO A 198 8.73 7.04 1.54
CA PRO A 198 8.84 7.53 0.17
C PRO A 198 10.04 8.47 0.01
N VAL A 199 11.17 7.90 -0.36
CA VAL A 199 12.33 8.62 -0.88
C VAL A 199 12.34 8.36 -2.39
N TYR A 200 11.93 9.37 -3.15
CA TYR A 200 12.33 9.47 -4.55
C TYR A 200 13.85 9.60 -4.57
N VAL A 201 14.55 8.54 -4.94
CA VAL A 201 16.01 8.58 -5.07
C VAL A 201 16.34 9.13 -6.46
N ASP A 202 16.85 10.34 -6.47
CA ASP A 202 17.54 10.95 -7.60
C ASP A 202 18.84 10.17 -7.89
N ASP A 203 19.05 9.82 -9.16
CA ASP A 203 20.11 8.92 -9.62
C ASP A 203 21.42 9.71 -9.77
N GLY A 204 22.06 10.01 -8.63
CA GLY A 204 23.29 10.79 -8.54
C GLY A 204 24.47 10.00 -7.98
N SER A 205 25.46 9.74 -8.84
CA SER A 205 26.73 9.05 -8.57
C SER A 205 27.44 9.46 -7.26
N ARG A 206 27.83 8.49 -6.44
CA ARG A 206 28.62 8.68 -5.21
C ARG A 206 30.10 8.94 -5.52
N ARG A 207 30.62 10.11 -5.13
CA ARG A 207 32.05 10.34 -4.86
C ARG A 207 32.18 10.81 -3.39
N PRO A 208 32.97 10.15 -2.53
CA PRO A 208 33.03 10.51 -1.12
C PRO A 208 33.96 11.72 -0.90
N SER A 209 33.41 12.89 -0.58
CA SER A 209 34.18 14.03 -0.08
C SER A 209 34.20 14.05 1.45
N LYS A 210 35.40 14.02 2.04
CA LYS A 210 35.63 14.25 3.48
C LYS A 210 35.24 15.69 3.84
N GLN A 211 34.22 15.88 4.68
CA GLN A 211 33.93 17.17 5.34
C GLN A 211 33.65 16.98 6.84
N PRO A 212 34.04 17.96 7.69
CA PRO A 212 34.05 17.82 9.15
C PRO A 212 32.65 17.94 9.77
N ARG A 213 32.49 17.33 10.96
CA ARG A 213 31.24 17.22 11.73
C ARG A 213 30.54 18.58 11.93
N LYS A 214 29.45 18.82 11.21
CA LYS A 214 28.49 19.92 11.46
C LYS A 214 27.67 19.65 12.72
N LEU A 215 27.37 20.69 13.50
CA LEU A 215 26.41 20.64 14.61
C LEU A 215 25.06 20.07 14.15
N PRO A 216 24.33 19.33 15.02
CA PRO A 216 23.03 18.79 14.66
C PRO A 216 22.08 19.92 14.24
N PRO A 217 21.43 19.81 13.07
CA PRO A 217 20.55 20.86 12.58
C PRO A 217 19.39 21.08 13.57
N LYS A 218 19.09 22.35 13.89
CA LYS A 218 17.87 22.73 14.62
C LYS A 218 16.67 22.07 13.93
N GLN A 219 15.94 21.23 14.66
CA GLN A 219 14.77 20.52 14.13
C GLN A 219 13.63 21.52 13.86
N LEU A 220 13.58 22.06 12.64
CA LEU A 220 12.46 22.86 12.16
C LEU A 220 11.20 22.00 12.14
N VAL A 221 10.11 22.49 12.74
CA VAL A 221 8.78 21.86 12.65
C VAL A 221 8.32 21.99 11.18
N LYS A 222 8.23 20.88 10.46
CA LYS A 222 7.67 20.89 9.09
C LYS A 222 6.19 21.23 9.17
N LYS A 223 5.74 22.18 8.34
CA LYS A 223 4.31 22.51 8.19
C LYS A 223 3.54 21.27 7.69
N PRO A 224 2.29 21.05 8.13
CA PRO A 224 1.47 19.93 7.66
C PRO A 224 1.28 19.99 6.14
N THR A 225 1.30 18.84 5.48
CA THR A 225 1.02 18.73 4.05
C THR A 225 -0.44 19.08 3.75
N ARG A 226 -0.77 19.46 2.51
CA ARG A 226 -2.16 19.76 2.11
C ARG A 226 -3.11 18.58 2.39
N LYS A 227 -2.67 17.34 2.13
CA LYS A 227 -3.42 16.12 2.45
C LYS A 227 -3.67 15.95 3.95
N ARG A 228 -2.70 16.33 4.79
CA ARG A 228 -2.88 16.29 6.25
C ARG A 228 -3.84 17.38 6.72
N GLN A 229 -3.75 18.58 6.17
CA GLN A 229 -4.68 19.67 6.48
C GLN A 229 -6.12 19.29 6.13
N ALA A 230 -6.35 18.63 4.99
CA ALA A 230 -7.68 18.14 4.62
C ALA A 230 -8.24 17.12 5.62
N GLN A 231 -7.40 16.21 6.15
CA GLN A 231 -7.81 15.27 7.20
C GLN A 231 -8.14 15.99 8.51
N GLU A 232 -7.34 16.99 8.88
CA GLU A 232 -7.58 17.81 10.06
C GLU A 232 -8.88 18.62 9.94
N GLU A 233 -9.15 19.20 8.77
CA GLU A 233 -10.39 19.92 8.48
C GLU A 233 -11.59 18.98 8.50
N ALA A 234 -11.51 17.82 7.86
CA ALA A 234 -12.57 16.80 7.89
C ALA A 234 -12.90 16.38 9.33
N PHE A 235 -11.88 16.05 10.14
CA PHE A 235 -12.07 15.68 11.54
C PHE A 235 -12.63 16.83 12.39
N ALA A 236 -12.14 18.06 12.18
CA ALA A 236 -12.58 19.23 12.91
C ALA A 236 -14.03 19.63 12.58
N THR A 237 -14.51 19.33 11.38
CA THR A 237 -15.84 19.70 10.89
C THR A 237 -16.87 18.57 10.96
N LEU A 238 -16.51 17.38 11.48
CA LEU A 238 -17.45 16.26 11.66
C LEU A 238 -18.74 16.71 12.35
N PRO A 239 -19.92 16.39 11.79
CA PRO A 239 -21.19 16.56 12.47
C PRO A 239 -21.24 15.78 13.79
N GLY A 240 -22.03 16.25 14.76
CA GLY A 240 -22.32 15.47 15.96
C GLY A 240 -23.04 14.17 15.62
N LYS A 241 -22.79 13.11 16.41
CA LYS A 241 -23.30 11.74 16.19
C LYS A 241 -22.76 11.05 14.93
N THR A 242 -21.71 11.59 14.29
CA THR A 242 -21.04 10.88 13.21
C THR A 242 -20.37 9.63 13.74
N THR A 243 -20.56 8.50 13.05
CA THR A 243 -19.93 7.23 13.40
C THR A 243 -18.46 7.25 12.98
N VAL A 244 -17.58 6.90 13.91
CA VAL A 244 -16.13 6.80 13.72
C VAL A 244 -15.68 5.45 14.27
N ALA A 245 -14.75 4.81 13.58
CA ALA A 245 -14.08 3.59 13.99
C ALA A 245 -12.61 3.88 14.29
N VAL A 246 -12.21 3.69 15.55
CA VAL A 246 -10.82 3.89 15.98
C VAL A 246 -10.08 2.57 15.85
N SER A 247 -8.96 2.59 15.15
CA SER A 247 -8.12 1.41 14.89
C SER A 247 -7.32 1.02 16.15
N PHE A 248 -7.36 -0.26 16.51
CA PHE A 248 -6.55 -0.90 17.56
C PHE A 248 -5.78 -2.09 17.00
N GLU A 249 -4.83 -2.62 17.79
CA GLU A 249 -4.10 -3.86 17.47
C GLU A 249 -3.56 -3.86 16.02
N ASP A 250 -2.86 -2.79 15.64
CA ASP A 250 -2.31 -2.56 14.30
C ASP A 250 -3.33 -2.66 13.13
N GLY A 251 -4.60 -2.35 13.43
CA GLY A 251 -5.69 -2.33 12.44
C GLY A 251 -6.39 -3.67 12.24
N THR A 252 -6.24 -4.58 13.21
CA THR A 252 -7.00 -5.84 13.26
C THR A 252 -8.34 -5.70 13.96
N LYS A 253 -8.50 -4.71 14.85
CA LYS A 253 -9.76 -4.40 15.55
C LYS A 253 -10.10 -2.92 15.49
N PHE A 254 -11.39 -2.63 15.63
CA PHE A 254 -11.93 -1.28 15.57
C PHE A 254 -12.95 -1.04 16.68
N ALA A 255 -12.74 0.00 17.49
CA ALA A 255 -13.76 0.52 18.39
C ALA A 255 -14.67 1.45 17.60
N VAL A 256 -15.89 1.02 17.33
CA VAL A 256 -16.90 1.78 16.59
C VAL A 256 -17.75 2.55 17.58
N GLY A 257 -17.95 3.84 17.32
CA GLY A 257 -18.70 4.71 18.21
C GLY A 257 -19.06 6.03 17.56
N GLN A 258 -19.61 6.93 18.35
CA GLN A 258 -20.06 8.24 17.87
C GLN A 258 -19.29 9.38 18.51
N VAL A 259 -18.98 10.40 17.70
CA VAL A 259 -18.48 11.67 18.24
C VAL A 259 -19.63 12.46 18.88
N LEU A 260 -19.41 12.93 20.10
CA LEU A 260 -20.41 13.58 20.93
C LEU A 260 -20.03 15.03 21.23
N GLY A 261 -21.06 15.86 21.40
CA GLY A 261 -20.93 17.20 21.96
C GLY A 261 -20.14 18.18 21.09
N ARG A 262 -19.52 19.16 21.76
CA ARG A 262 -18.65 20.18 21.15
C ARG A 262 -17.20 19.69 21.17
N PRO A 263 -16.34 20.21 20.28
CA PRO A 263 -14.91 19.94 20.35
C PRO A 263 -14.32 20.28 21.73
N ILE A 264 -13.34 19.49 22.14
CA ILE A 264 -12.62 19.63 23.40
C ILE A 264 -11.13 19.82 23.12
N THR A 265 -10.42 20.34 24.12
CA THR A 265 -8.95 20.34 24.14
C THR A 265 -8.52 19.24 25.09
N LEU A 266 -7.74 18.27 24.61
CA LEU A 266 -7.19 17.20 25.44
C LEU A 266 -6.07 17.73 26.36
N ASP A 267 -5.68 16.93 27.35
CA ASP A 267 -4.62 17.30 28.32
C ASP A 267 -3.27 17.62 27.65
N ASP A 268 -3.01 17.02 26.48
CA ASP A 268 -1.81 17.27 25.67
C ASP A 268 -1.93 18.49 24.73
N GLY A 269 -3.04 19.23 24.83
CA GLY A 269 -3.31 20.43 24.04
C GLY A 269 -3.84 20.17 22.63
N ARG A 270 -4.07 18.90 22.23
CA ARG A 270 -4.65 18.58 20.92
C ARG A 270 -6.15 18.88 20.88
N PHE A 271 -6.61 19.19 19.66
CA PHE A 271 -8.03 19.18 19.34
C PHE A 271 -8.55 17.73 19.42
N GLY A 272 -9.53 17.52 20.29
CA GLY A 272 -10.20 16.24 20.47
C GLY A 272 -11.72 16.37 20.42
N ARG A 273 -12.38 15.22 20.46
CA ARG A 273 -13.84 15.11 20.54
C ARG A 273 -14.19 14.06 21.58
N THR A 274 -15.25 14.29 22.33
CA THR A 274 -15.84 13.24 23.17
C THR A 274 -16.34 12.13 22.26
N PHE A 275 -16.15 10.89 22.68
CA PHE A 275 -16.46 9.69 21.92
C PHE A 275 -17.20 8.72 22.83
N SER A 276 -18.14 7.97 22.26
CA SER A 276 -18.80 6.88 22.96
C SER A 276 -18.75 5.65 22.09
N VAL A 277 -18.00 4.66 22.55
CA VAL A 277 -17.95 3.33 21.92
C VAL A 277 -19.34 2.70 22.00
N THR A 278 -19.77 2.11 20.89
CA THR A 278 -21.02 1.36 20.77
C THR A 278 -20.71 -0.13 20.65
N GLU A 279 -19.68 -0.48 19.89
CA GLU A 279 -19.26 -1.86 19.67
C GLU A 279 -17.77 -1.94 19.30
N VAL A 280 -17.24 -3.16 19.30
CA VAL A 280 -15.90 -3.48 18.81
C VAL A 280 -16.04 -4.52 17.72
N ILE A 281 -15.53 -4.22 16.52
CA ILE A 281 -15.58 -5.12 15.36
C ILE A 281 -14.17 -5.51 14.93
N ASP A 282 -14.06 -6.70 14.34
CA ASP A 282 -12.83 -7.17 13.72
C ASP A 282 -12.69 -6.61 12.30
N ARG A 283 -11.45 -6.52 11.80
CA ARG A 283 -11.14 -6.15 10.40
C ARG A 283 -11.90 -7.01 9.38
N ALA A 284 -12.20 -8.26 9.72
CA ALA A 284 -12.95 -9.18 8.87
C ALA A 284 -14.43 -8.85 8.74
N ALA A 285 -14.97 -7.93 9.55
CA ALA A 285 -16.35 -7.46 9.44
C ALA A 285 -16.57 -6.56 8.21
N PHE A 286 -15.52 -6.00 7.63
CA PHE A 286 -15.62 -5.16 6.44
C PHE A 286 -15.72 -6.02 5.18
N ASP A 287 -16.66 -5.69 4.29
CA ASP A 287 -16.83 -6.37 3.00
C ASP A 287 -15.56 -6.32 2.13
N TYR A 288 -14.83 -5.20 2.21
CA TYR A 288 -13.58 -5.01 1.46
C TYR A 288 -12.43 -4.45 2.32
N PRO A 289 -11.77 -5.30 3.14
CA PRO A 289 -10.75 -4.87 4.09
C PRO A 289 -9.51 -4.22 3.45
N ALA A 290 -9.29 -4.42 2.15
CA ALA A 290 -8.19 -3.80 1.41
C ALA A 290 -8.18 -2.25 1.53
N LEU A 291 -9.35 -1.62 1.63
CA LEU A 291 -9.46 -0.16 1.84
C LEU A 291 -8.89 0.29 3.20
N LEU A 292 -8.90 -0.59 4.20
CA LEU A 292 -8.27 -0.34 5.50
C LEU A 292 -6.75 -0.42 5.46
N GLN A 293 -6.13 -0.60 4.29
CA GLN A 293 -4.69 -0.41 4.09
C GLN A 293 -4.34 1.05 3.74
N ASP A 294 -5.30 1.97 3.73
CA ASP A 294 -5.07 3.39 3.48
C ASP A 294 -4.10 3.99 4.51
N PRO A 295 -2.98 4.59 4.09
CA PRO A 295 -1.99 5.16 5.02
C PRO A 295 -2.44 6.47 5.67
N ARG A 296 -3.57 7.05 5.27
CA ARG A 296 -4.16 8.23 5.91
C ARG A 296 -4.51 7.91 7.35
N VAL A 297 -4.43 8.94 8.17
CA VAL A 297 -4.76 8.85 9.60
C VAL A 297 -6.26 8.95 9.82
N PHE A 298 -6.95 9.68 8.94
CA PHE A 298 -8.39 9.84 8.98
C PHE A 298 -8.94 9.76 7.56
N PHE A 299 -9.80 8.78 7.30
CA PHE A 299 -10.31 8.50 5.96
C PHE A 299 -11.65 7.76 6.03
N PRO A 300 -12.53 7.90 5.02
CA PRO A 300 -13.78 7.16 4.97
C PRO A 300 -13.59 5.80 4.29
N VAL A 301 -14.38 4.81 4.74
CA VAL A 301 -14.60 3.53 4.06
C VAL A 301 -16.10 3.24 4.00
N PRO A 302 -16.59 2.37 3.09
CA PRO A 302 -17.96 1.87 3.17
C PRO A 302 -18.22 1.27 4.56
N ALA A 303 -19.38 1.58 5.14
CA ALA A 303 -19.78 0.95 6.40
C ALA A 303 -19.96 -0.58 6.20
N PRO A 304 -19.52 -1.40 7.17
CA PRO A 304 -19.73 -2.84 7.17
C PRO A 304 -21.21 -3.22 7.42
#